data_AF-A0A3N5HN84-F1
#
_entry.id   AF-A0A3N5HN84-F1
#
_cell.length_a   1.000
_cell.length_b   1.000
_cell.length_c   1.000
_cell.angle_alpha   90.00
_cell.angle_beta   90.00
_cell.angle_gamma   90.00
#
_symmetry.space_group_name_H-M   'P 1'
#
loop_
_entity.id
_entity.type
_entity.pdbx_description
1 polymer ?
#
loop_
_entity_poly.entity_id
_entity_poly.type
_entity_poly.pdbx_seq_one_letter_code
_entity_poly.pdbx_strand_id
1 'polypeptide(L)' 'TKGGIALPDAAEIPTITGRIVAISAAVEHDEDVPLRQYDKILFHPKNAIPVDLEHDNQLFVVPVEDIVAVFRRPVAND' A
#
# COMPACT_ATOMS: atom_id res chain seq x y z
N THR A 1 9.88 -9.63 -8.66
CA THR A 1 8.93 -9.17 -9.71
C THR A 1 9.69 -8.55 -10.87
N LYS A 2 9.06 -8.29 -12.04
CA LYS A 2 9.69 -7.60 -13.18
C LYS A 2 10.15 -6.15 -12.87
N GLY A 3 9.76 -5.58 -11.72
CA GLY A 3 10.14 -4.24 -11.27
C GLY A 3 11.14 -4.21 -10.12
N GLY A 4 11.89 -5.29 -9.88
CA GLY A 4 12.98 -5.32 -8.89
C GLY A 4 12.57 -5.55 -7.43
N ILE A 5 11.28 -5.72 -7.14
CA ILE A 5 10.81 -6.04 -5.78
C ILE A 5 10.93 -7.56 -5.55
N ALA A 6 11.67 -7.96 -4.53
CA ALA A 6 11.65 -9.33 -4.02
C ALA A 6 10.33 -9.54 -3.27
N LEU A 7 9.54 -10.53 -3.70
CA LEU A 7 8.38 -10.99 -2.94
C LEU A 7 8.86 -12.08 -1.98
N PRO A 8 8.32 -12.17 -0.76
CA PRO A 8 8.58 -13.31 0.09
C PRO A 8 8.07 -14.58 -0.60
N ASP A 9 8.94 -15.59 -0.74
CA ASP A 9 8.68 -16.83 -1.47
C ASP A 9 7.55 -17.70 -0.86
N ALA A 10 7.08 -17.35 0.35
CA ALA A 10 6.12 -18.13 1.14
C ALA A 10 4.88 -17.32 1.58
N ALA A 11 4.51 -16.24 0.89
CA ALA A 11 3.25 -15.57 1.18
C ALA A 11 2.08 -16.44 0.69
N GLU A 12 1.45 -17.17 1.61
CA GLU A 12 0.26 -18.01 1.35
C GLU A 12 -0.93 -17.17 0.84
N ILE A 13 -0.94 -15.87 1.14
CA ILE A 13 -1.91 -14.91 0.64
C ILE A 13 -1.22 -13.95 -0.34
N PRO A 14 -1.72 -13.78 -1.57
CA PRO A 14 -1.10 -12.89 -2.54
C PRO A 14 -1.23 -11.42 -2.09
N THR A 15 -0.14 -10.67 -2.18
CA THR A 15 -0.14 -9.22 -1.98
C THR A 15 -1.01 -8.52 -3.04
N ILE A 16 -1.73 -7.47 -2.63
CA ILE A 16 -2.64 -6.70 -3.49
C ILE A 16 -2.02 -5.35 -3.81
N THR A 17 -2.24 -4.87 -5.04
CA THR A 17 -1.88 -3.49 -5.42
C THR A 17 -3.06 -2.56 -5.18
N GLY A 18 -2.82 -1.41 -4.55
CA GLY A 18 -3.84 -0.41 -4.27
C GLY A 18 -3.37 1.03 -4.44
N ARG A 19 -4.28 1.97 -4.24
CA ARG A 19 -4.02 3.42 -4.13
C ARG A 19 -4.45 3.88 -2.76
N ILE A 20 -3.59 4.63 -2.07
CA ILE A 20 -3.96 5.26 -0.81
C ILE A 20 -4.95 6.39 -1.09
N VAL A 21 -6.16 6.30 -0.54
CA VAL A 21 -7.19 7.35 -0.64
C VAL A 21 -7.22 8.27 0.58
N ALA A 22 -6.81 7.76 1.74
CA ALA A 22 -6.73 8.50 3.00
C ALA A 22 -5.64 7.90 3.90
N ILE A 23 -5.11 8.70 4.82
CA ILE A 23 -4.12 8.30 5.82
C ILE A 23 -4.60 8.82 7.18
N SER A 24 -4.35 8.04 8.24
CA SER A 24 -4.66 8.49 9.60
C SER A 24 -3.73 9.61 10.05
N ALA A 25 -4.19 10.47 10.97
CA ALA A 25 -3.37 11.53 11.51
C ALA A 25 -2.07 11.01 12.15
N ALA A 26 -2.08 9.84 12.79
CA ALA A 26 -0.87 9.28 13.39
C ALA A 26 0.22 9.00 12.35
N VAL A 27 -0.17 8.41 11.21
CA VAL A 27 0.75 8.07 10.11
C VAL A 27 1.19 9.32 9.35
N GLU A 28 0.31 10.31 9.20
CA GLU A 28 0.65 11.58 8.55
C GLU A 28 1.75 12.36 9.30
N HIS A 29 1.83 12.21 10.63
CA HIS A 29 2.84 12.87 11.47
C HIS A 29 4.07 11.99 11.78
N ASP A 30 4.13 10.78 11.21
CA ASP A 30 5.25 9.85 11.41
C ASP A 30 6.28 10.01 10.28
N GLU A 31 7.42 10.63 10.59
CA GLU A 31 8.50 10.87 9.61
C GLU A 31 9.17 9.57 9.12
N ASP A 32 9.07 8.48 9.88
CA ASP A 32 9.62 7.18 9.51
C ASP A 32 8.70 6.41 8.53
N VAL A 33 7.48 6.89 8.31
CA VAL A 33 6.47 6.29 7.42
C VAL A 33 6.15 7.25 6.27
N PRO A 34 6.91 7.20 5.15
CA PRO A 34 6.80 8.18 4.07
C PRO A 34 5.61 7.93 3.12
N LEU A 35 4.45 7.51 3.65
CA LEU A 35 3.24 7.24 2.89
C LEU A 35 2.49 8.53 2.59
N ARG A 36 1.96 8.66 1.37
CA ARG A 36 1.18 9.83 0.96
C ARG A 36 -0.11 9.40 0.27
N GLN A 37 -1.14 10.25 0.36
CA GLN A 37 -2.34 10.07 -0.46
C GLN A 37 -1.94 9.95 -1.93
N TYR A 38 -2.65 9.09 -2.65
CA TYR A 38 -2.43 8.71 -4.04
C TYR A 38 -1.18 7.86 -4.32
N ASP A 39 -0.35 7.54 -3.33
CA ASP A 39 0.72 6.57 -3.50
C ASP A 39 0.13 5.25 -4.01
N LYS A 40 0.75 4.70 -5.07
CA LYS A 40 0.48 3.32 -5.48
C LYS A 40 1.29 2.43 -4.57
N ILE A 41 0.64 1.46 -3.95
CA ILE A 41 1.27 0.58 -2.97
C ILE A 41 1.04 -0.88 -3.30
N LEU A 42 1.93 -1.73 -2.78
CA LEU A 42 1.73 -3.16 -2.64
C LEU A 42 1.54 -3.45 -1.15
N PHE A 43 0.50 -4.18 -0.76
CA PHE A 43 0.23 -4.52 0.64
C PHE A 43 -0.19 -5.98 0.80
N HIS A 44 0.00 -6.52 2.01
CA HIS A 44 -0.46 -7.86 2.38
C HIS A 44 -1.87 -7.76 2.99
N PRO A 45 -2.89 -8.44 2.45
CA PRO A 45 -4.27 -8.23 2.90
C PRO A 45 -4.66 -9.01 4.16
N LYS A 46 -3.69 -9.49 4.96
CA LYS A 46 -3.96 -10.44 6.06
C LYS A 46 -4.76 -9.80 7.18
N ASN A 47 -4.42 -8.56 7.54
CA ASN A 47 -5.11 -7.79 8.57
C ASN A 47 -5.90 -6.63 7.96
N ALA A 48 -6.08 -6.60 6.64
CA ALA A 48 -6.85 -5.57 5.97
C ALA A 48 -8.34 -5.77 6.23
N ILE A 49 -9.02 -4.69 6.62
CA ILE A 49 -10.46 -4.70 6.91
C ILE A 49 -11.19 -4.14 5.68
N PRO A 50 -12.02 -4.92 4.97
CA PRO A 50 -12.79 -4.41 3.86
C PRO A 50 -13.83 -3.38 4.35
N VAL A 51 -13.97 -2.28 3.63
CA VAL A 51 -14.96 -1.24 3.89
C VAL A 51 -15.89 -1.16 2.69
N ASP A 52 -17.19 -1.21 2.97
CA ASP A 52 -18.23 -1.09 1.95
C ASP A 52 -18.55 0.39 1.72
N LEU A 53 -18.18 0.90 0.55
CA LEU A 53 -18.44 2.27 0.07
C LEU A 53 -18.73 2.17 -1.44
N GLU A 54 -19.94 1.72 -1.76
CA GLU A 54 -20.55 1.62 -3.10
C GLU A 54 -20.05 0.49 -4.03
N HIS A 55 -20.93 0.12 -4.97
CA HIS A 55 -20.97 -1.14 -5.73
C HIS A 55 -19.71 -1.52 -6.53
N ASP A 56 -18.79 -0.57 -6.80
CA ASP A 56 -17.75 -0.74 -7.82
C ASP A 56 -16.32 -0.62 -7.27
N ASN A 57 -16.14 -0.11 -6.04
CA ASN A 57 -14.81 0.12 -5.44
C ASN A 57 -14.66 -0.68 -4.15
N GLN A 58 -13.67 -1.59 -4.11
CA GLN A 58 -13.28 -2.25 -2.87
C GLN A 58 -12.28 -1.38 -2.10
N LEU A 59 -12.69 -0.91 -0.93
CA LEU A 59 -11.81 -0.17 -0.02
C LEU A 59 -11.35 -1.07 1.13
N PHE A 60 -10.16 -0.78 1.63
CA PHE A 60 -9.56 -1.49 2.75
C PHE A 60 -8.98 -0.49 3.74
N VAL A 61 -9.19 -0.73 5.03
CA VAL A 61 -8.33 -0.17 6.07
C VAL A 61 -7.17 -1.14 6.26
N VAL A 62 -5.95 -0.66 6.05
CA VAL A 62 -4.73 -1.48 6.06
C VAL A 62 -3.76 -0.93 7.10
N PRO A 63 -3.26 -1.77 8.03
CA PRO A 63 -2.18 -1.38 8.94
C PRO A 63 -0.90 -1.01 8.18
N VAL A 64 -0.09 -0.09 8.71
CA VAL A 64 1.13 0.38 8.03
C VAL A 64 2.14 -0.76 7.86
N GLU A 65 2.25 -1.62 8.86
CA GLU A 65 3.14 -2.79 8.88
C GLU A 65 2.85 -3.81 7.77
N ASP A 66 1.63 -3.81 7.22
CA ASP A 66 1.24 -4.68 6.12
C ASP A 66 1.53 -4.05 4.74
N ILE A 67 2.03 -2.81 4.68
CA ILE A 67 2.47 -2.18 3.43
C ILE A 67 3.88 -2.68 3.08
N VAL A 68 3.97 -3.38 1.95
CA VAL A 68 5.21 -4.03 1.49
C VAL A 68 6.08 -3.06 0.68
N ALA A 69 5.46 -2.22 -0.15
CA ALA A 69 6.20 -1.28 -0.99
C ALA A 69 5.35 -0.09 -1.46
N VAL A 70 6.03 1.02 -1.74
CA VAL A 70 5.48 2.18 -2.46
C VAL A 70 6.10 2.26 -3.85
N PHE A 71 5.28 2.31 -4.89
CA PHE A 71 5.74 2.51 -6.25
C PHE A 71 5.99 4.01 -6.50
N ARG A 72 7.25 4.41 -6.54
CA ARG A 72 7.66 5.76 -6.94
C ARG A 72 7.97 5.80 -8.43
N ARG A 73 7.62 6.89 -9.12
CA ARG A 73 8.18 7.14 -10.45
C ARG A 73 9.65 7.51 -10.28
N PRO A 74 10.56 7.00 -11.12
CA PRO A 74 11.92 7.52 -11.17
C PRO A 74 11.85 9.01 -11.51
N VAL A 75 12.53 9.84 -10.71
CA VAL A 75 12.84 11.20 -11.14
C VAL A 75 13.78 11.06 -12.33
N ALA A 76 13.38 11.61 -13.48
CA ALA A 76 14.31 11.79 -14.59
C ALA A 76 15.37 12.77 -14.09
N ASN A 77 16.61 12.30 -13.90
CA ASN A 77 17.73 13.19 -13.72
C ASN A 77 18.01 13.80 -15.10
N ASP A 78 17.74 15.10 -15.25
CA ASP A 78 18.29 15.92 -16.34
C ASP A 78 19.82 15.98 -16.24
#